data_AF-A0A509L2Q4-F1
#
_entry.id   AF-A0A509L2Q4-F1
#
_cell.length_a   1.000
_cell.length_b   1.000
_cell.length_c   1.000
_cell.angle_alpha   90.00
_cell.angle_beta   90.00
_cell.angle_gamma   90.00
#
_symmetry.space_group_name_H-M   'P 1'
#
loop_
_entity.id
_entity.type
_entity.pdbx_description
1 polymer ?
#
loop_
_entity_poly.entity_id
_entity_poly.type
_entity_poly.pdbx_seq_one_letter_code
_entity_poly.pdbx_strand_id
1 'polypeptide(L)'
;KGEVIVSNPLTILWIAIPLFIQTILIFSLGYGLARLLKLRYEDAAPAAMIGASNHFEVAIATSTMLFGLSSGAALATVVGVLIEVPLMLMLVKICLGTQGWFSNAR
;
A
#
# COMPACT_ATOMS: atom_id res chain seq x y z
N LYS A 1 5.72 -26.37 -8.17
CA LYS A 1 6.55 -25.67 -7.15
C LYS A 1 5.76 -24.60 -6.38
N GLY A 2 4.46 -24.81 -6.12
CA GLY A 2 3.69 -23.99 -5.18
C GLY A 2 4.04 -24.27 -3.71
N GLU A 3 4.78 -25.34 -3.43
CA GLU A 3 5.19 -25.72 -2.07
C GLU A 3 6.17 -24.72 -1.41
N VAL A 4 6.92 -23.91 -2.16
CA VAL A 4 7.76 -22.87 -1.54
C VAL A 4 6.90 -21.71 -0.99
N ILE A 5 5.72 -21.48 -1.59
CA ILE A 5 4.75 -20.47 -1.14
C ILE A 5 3.99 -20.95 0.11
N VAL A 6 3.71 -22.26 0.17
CA VAL A 6 2.96 -22.88 1.28
C VAL A 6 3.88 -23.25 2.47
N SER A 7 5.18 -23.46 2.24
CA SER A 7 6.13 -23.90 3.28
C SER A 7 6.61 -22.80 4.22
N ASN A 8 6.50 -21.52 3.85
CA ASN A 8 6.97 -20.40 4.68
C ASN A 8 5.98 -19.21 4.74
N PRO A 9 4.75 -19.41 5.27
CA PRO A 9 3.79 -18.31 5.47
C PRO A 9 4.36 -17.20 6.37
N LEU A 10 5.30 -17.55 7.25
CA LEU A 10 6.03 -16.59 8.07
C LEU A 10 6.78 -15.56 7.22
N THR A 11 7.46 -15.96 6.13
CA THR A 11 8.20 -15.01 5.27
C THR A 11 7.28 -14.00 4.60
N ILE A 12 6.09 -14.42 4.19
CA ILE A 12 5.07 -13.52 3.63
C ILE A 12 4.63 -12.51 4.69
N LEU A 13 4.40 -12.97 5.93
CA LEU A 13 4.03 -12.10 7.05
C LEU A 13 5.14 -11.08 7.36
N TRP A 14 6.41 -11.50 7.32
CA TRP A 14 7.57 -10.63 7.51
C TRP A 14 7.71 -9.56 6.42
N ILE A 15 7.19 -9.78 5.21
CA ILE A 15 7.15 -8.77 4.12
C ILE A 15 5.90 -7.89 4.25
N ALA A 16 4.77 -8.48 4.63
CA ALA A 16 3.50 -7.80 4.77
C ALA A 16 3.51 -6.73 5.87
N ILE A 17 4.13 -7.03 7.02
CA ILE A 17 4.17 -6.10 8.17
C ILE A 17 4.87 -4.78 7.82
N PRO A 18 6.11 -4.77 7.28
CA PRO A 18 6.79 -3.55 6.86
C PRO A 18 5.98 -2.75 5.84
N LEU A 19 5.43 -3.41 4.82
CA LEU A 19 4.62 -2.75 3.79
C LEU A 19 3.37 -2.12 4.40
N PHE A 20 2.68 -2.84 5.29
CA PHE A 20 1.49 -2.33 5.96
C PHE A 20 1.79 -1.09 6.80
N ILE A 21 2.85 -1.14 7.61
CA ILE A 21 3.28 -0.03 8.44
C ILE A 21 3.67 1.16 7.56
N GLN A 22 4.44 0.92 6.49
CA GLN A 22 4.86 1.95 5.55
C GLN A 22 3.66 2.66 4.92
N THR A 23 2.71 1.90 4.38
CA THR A 23 1.53 2.46 3.71
C THR A 23 0.67 3.26 4.68
N ILE A 24 0.43 2.76 5.90
CA ILE A 24 -0.32 3.51 6.92
C ILE A 24 0.42 4.77 7.36
N LEU A 25 1.73 4.69 7.52
CA LEU A 25 2.55 5.82 7.97
C LEU A 25 2.54 6.93 6.92
N ILE A 26 2.80 6.61 5.66
CA ILE A 26 2.80 7.60 4.57
C ILE A 26 1.39 8.17 4.37
N PHE A 27 0.35 7.32 4.39
CA PHE A 27 -1.04 7.78 4.32
C PHE A 27 -1.38 8.75 5.45
N SER A 28 -1.04 8.40 6.69
CA SER A 28 -1.33 9.23 7.87
C SER A 28 -0.57 10.55 7.85
N LEU A 29 0.69 10.54 7.39
CA LEU A 29 1.47 11.76 7.18
C LEU A 29 0.86 12.63 6.08
N GLY A 30 0.57 12.06 4.92
CA GLY A 30 -0.01 12.79 3.78
C GLY A 30 -1.39 13.38 4.11
N TYR A 31 -2.27 12.58 4.71
CA TYR A 31 -3.62 12.99 5.09
C TYR A 31 -3.60 14.00 6.25
N GLY A 32 -2.71 13.82 7.22
CA GLY A 32 -2.51 14.75 8.34
C GLY A 32 -1.92 16.09 7.89
N LEU A 33 -0.93 16.08 6.99
CA LEU A 33 -0.35 17.29 6.39
C LEU A 33 -1.38 18.01 5.54
N ALA A 34 -2.14 17.30 4.71
CA ALA A 34 -3.22 17.89 3.92
C ALA A 34 -4.28 18.57 4.80
N ARG A 35 -4.60 17.98 5.96
CA ARG A 35 -5.47 18.60 6.97
C ARG A 35 -4.84 19.85 7.60
N LEU A 36 -3.56 19.82 7.95
CA LEU A 36 -2.84 20.99 8.49
C LEU A 36 -2.80 22.15 7.48
N LEU A 37 -2.65 21.82 6.19
CA LEU A 37 -2.66 22.78 5.08
C LEU A 37 -4.07 23.22 4.67
N LYS A 38 -5.13 22.74 5.34
CA LYS A 38 -6.55 23.04 5.07
C LYS A 38 -6.98 22.75 3.63
N LEU A 39 -6.41 21.71 3.02
CA LEU A 39 -6.84 21.25 1.70
C LEU A 39 -8.26 20.69 1.76
N ARG A 40 -8.99 20.77 0.64
CA ARG A 40 -10.31 20.15 0.51
C ARG A 40 -10.15 18.63 0.49
N TYR A 41 -11.17 17.92 0.96
CA TYR A 41 -11.15 16.44 0.97
C TYR A 41 -10.89 15.86 -0.43
N GLU A 42 -11.45 16.50 -1.46
CA GLU A 42 -11.30 16.10 -2.87
C GLU A 42 -9.85 16.12 -3.37
N ASP A 43 -8.97 16.90 -2.74
CA ASP A 43 -7.54 16.93 -3.05
C ASP A 43 -6.75 16.09 -2.03
N ALA A 44 -7.09 16.18 -0.75
CA ALA A 44 -6.38 15.55 0.36
C ALA A 44 -6.43 14.01 0.31
N ALA A 45 -7.60 13.44 0.02
CA ALA A 45 -7.78 11.99 -0.04
C ALA A 45 -6.98 11.35 -1.19
N PRO A 46 -7.12 11.78 -2.47
CA PRO A 46 -6.33 11.20 -3.55
C PRO A 46 -4.84 11.50 -3.40
N ALA A 47 -4.42 12.67 -2.92
CA ALA A 47 -3.01 12.97 -2.67
C ALA A 47 -2.38 12.02 -1.63
N ALA A 48 -3.08 11.76 -0.52
CA ALA A 48 -2.62 10.81 0.49
C ALA A 48 -2.57 9.36 -0.02
N MET A 49 -3.53 8.96 -0.87
CA MET A 49 -3.54 7.63 -1.49
C MET A 49 -2.40 7.45 -2.49
N ILE A 50 -2.15 8.44 -3.33
CA ILE A 50 -1.05 8.40 -4.30
C ILE A 50 0.29 8.30 -3.58
N GLY A 51 0.47 9.06 -2.49
CA GLY A 51 1.70 8.99 -1.69
C GLY A 51 1.90 7.64 -1.00
N ALA A 52 0.82 6.99 -0.56
CA ALA A 52 0.88 5.73 0.17
C ALA A 52 0.98 4.49 -0.73
N SER A 53 0.59 4.60 -2.01
CA SER A 53 0.57 3.50 -2.97
C SER A 53 1.98 3.20 -3.49
N ASN A 54 2.31 1.92 -3.63
CA ASN A 54 3.54 1.48 -4.27
C ASN A 54 3.24 0.99 -5.70
N HIS A 55 4.22 1.11 -6.60
CA HIS A 55 4.04 0.70 -7.99
C HIS A 55 4.58 -0.72 -8.22
N PHE A 56 3.80 -1.71 -7.80
CA PHE A 56 4.22 -3.11 -7.84
C PHE A 56 4.36 -3.69 -9.25
N GLU A 57 3.71 -3.11 -10.27
CA GLU A 57 3.87 -3.56 -11.66
C GLU A 57 5.35 -3.48 -12.09
N VAL A 58 6.05 -2.39 -11.77
CA VAL A 58 7.49 -2.24 -12.01
C VAL A 58 8.32 -3.16 -11.10
N ALA A 59 7.88 -3.37 -9.85
CA ALA A 59 8.58 -4.28 -8.93
C ALA A 59 8.56 -5.74 -9.41
N ILE A 60 7.42 -6.22 -9.91
CA ILE A 60 7.27 -7.57 -10.47
C ILE A 60 8.11 -7.72 -11.75
N ALA A 61 8.08 -6.70 -12.62
CA ALA A 61 8.91 -6.70 -13.84
C ALA A 61 10.40 -6.79 -13.49
N THR A 62 10.87 -5.97 -12.56
CA THR A 62 12.28 -5.92 -12.15
C THR A 62 12.71 -7.21 -11.44
N SER A 63 11.89 -7.74 -10.53
CA SER A 63 12.23 -8.98 -9.81
C SER A 63 12.30 -10.18 -10.75
N THR A 64 11.39 -10.23 -11.73
CA THR A 64 11.37 -11.27 -12.77
C THR A 64 12.58 -11.17 -13.69
N MET A 65 12.98 -9.95 -14.08
CA MET A 65 14.14 -9.73 -14.94
C MET A 65 15.47 -10.06 -14.24
N LEU A 66 15.63 -9.69 -12.96
CA LEU A 66 16.89 -9.87 -12.24
C LEU A 66 17.04 -11.25 -11.60
N PHE A 67 15.97 -11.81 -11.05
CA PHE A 67 16.01 -13.06 -10.28
C PHE A 67 15.32 -14.23 -10.98
N GLY A 68 14.64 -13.99 -12.10
CA GLY A 68 13.86 -14.98 -12.82
C GLY A 68 12.54 -15.33 -12.13
N LEU A 69 11.57 -15.83 -12.90
CA LEU A 69 10.24 -16.26 -12.40
C LEU A 69 10.29 -17.37 -11.35
N SER A 70 11.39 -18.14 -11.29
CA SER A 70 11.54 -19.26 -10.36
C SER A 70 12.13 -18.87 -9.00
N SER A 71 12.47 -17.59 -8.78
CA SER A 71 13.03 -17.11 -7.52
C SER A 71 11.95 -16.74 -6.51
N GLY A 72 12.23 -16.96 -5.22
CA GLY A 72 11.38 -16.52 -4.11
C GLY A 72 11.14 -15.01 -4.08
N ALA A 73 12.05 -14.21 -4.66
CA ALA A 73 11.89 -12.76 -4.80
C ALA A 73 10.76 -12.38 -5.76
N ALA A 74 10.60 -13.09 -6.88
CA ALA A 74 9.52 -12.84 -7.84
C ALA A 74 8.15 -13.19 -7.25
N LEU A 75 8.07 -14.30 -6.52
CA LEU A 75 6.86 -14.69 -5.79
C LEU A 75 6.48 -13.70 -4.68
N ALA A 76 7.46 -13.21 -3.92
CA ALA A 76 7.23 -12.19 -2.90
C ALA A 76 6.60 -10.91 -3.48
N THR A 77 7.05 -10.45 -4.65
CA THR A 77 6.48 -9.26 -5.30
C THR A 77 5.03 -9.45 -5.75
N VAL A 78 4.66 -10.63 -6.24
CA VAL A 78 3.27 -10.93 -6.64
C VAL A 78 2.35 -11.06 -5.43
N VAL A 79 2.82 -11.72 -4.37
CA VAL A 79 2.06 -11.84 -3.12
C VAL A 79 1.90 -10.47 -2.44
N GLY A 80 2.90 -9.59 -2.53
CA GLY A 80 2.81 -8.21 -2.03
C GLY A 80 1.63 -7.43 -2.63
N VAL A 81 1.39 -7.56 -3.95
CA VAL A 81 0.23 -6.95 -4.61
C VAL A 81 -1.10 -7.46 -4.06
N LEU A 82 -1.20 -8.77 -3.83
CA LEU A 82 -2.43 -9.37 -3.29
C LEU A 82 -2.78 -8.83 -1.91
N ILE A 83 -1.78 -8.37 -1.15
CA ILE A 83 -1.95 -7.76 0.17
C ILE A 83 -2.19 -6.24 0.05
N GLU A 84 -1.55 -5.57 -0.89
CA GLU A 84 -1.68 -4.12 -1.04
C GLU A 84 -3.07 -3.69 -1.49
N VAL A 85 -3.66 -4.36 -2.48
CA VAL A 85 -4.99 -4.01 -3.01
C VAL A 85 -6.07 -3.95 -1.91
N PRO A 86 -6.25 -4.97 -1.05
CA PRO A 86 -7.23 -4.89 0.03
C PRO A 86 -6.88 -3.82 1.08
N LEU A 87 -5.60 -3.56 1.30
CA LEU A 87 -5.13 -2.52 2.22
C LEU A 87 -5.50 -1.12 1.71
N MET A 88 -5.32 -0.86 0.41
CA MET A 88 -5.74 0.38 -0.22
C MET A 88 -7.26 0.57 -0.16
N LEU A 89 -8.05 -0.49 -0.41
CA LEU A 89 -9.51 -0.44 -0.23
C LEU A 89 -9.92 -0.14 1.21
N MET A 90 -9.19 -0.68 2.20
CA MET A 90 -9.41 -0.36 3.61
C MET A 90 -9.12 1.12 3.91
N LEU A 91 -8.05 1.69 3.36
CA LEU A 91 -7.73 3.11 3.51
C LEU A 91 -8.77 4.01 2.85
N VAL A 92 -9.29 3.64 1.67
CA VAL A 92 -10.40 4.35 1.02
C VAL A 92 -11.62 4.38 1.92
N LYS A 93 -11.96 3.26 2.57
CA LYS A 93 -13.06 3.21 3.53
C LYS A 93 -12.83 4.13 4.73
N ILE A 94 -11.59 4.24 5.20
CA ILE A 94 -11.21 5.19 6.26
C ILE A 94 -11.41 6.62 5.78
N CYS A 95 -10.92 6.98 4.59
CA CYS A 95 -11.13 8.32 4.01
C CYS A 95 -12.61 8.69 3.90
N LEU A 96 -13.45 7.76 3.42
CA LEU A 96 -14.90 7.97 3.33
C LEU A 96 -15.52 8.22 4.71
N GLY A 97 -15.08 7.49 5.75
CA GLY A 97 -15.51 7.70 7.13
C GLY A 97 -15.01 9.02 7.74
N THR A 98 -13.85 9.52 7.30
CA THR A 98 -13.25 10.77 7.79
C THR A 98 -13.56 11.99 6.94
N GLN A 99 -14.46 11.89 5.95
CA GLN A 99 -14.91 13.03 5.14
C GLN A 99 -15.38 14.22 5.98
N GLY A 100 -16.08 13.95 7.09
CA GLY A 100 -16.55 14.98 8.01
C GLY A 100 -15.44 15.82 8.66
N TRP A 101 -14.21 15.32 8.72
CA TRP A 101 -13.08 16.05 9.31
C TRP A 101 -12.60 17.22 8.43
N PHE A 102 -12.93 17.17 7.14
CA PHE A 102 -12.60 18.18 6.14
C PHE A 102 -13.77 19.12 5.83
N SER A 103 -14.94 18.90 6.44
CA SER A 103 -16.15 19.73 6.25
C SER A 103 -16.00 21.19 6.71
N ASN A 104 -14.91 21.53 7.42
CA ASN A 104 -14.59 22.89 7.85
C ASN A 104 -13.58 23.61 6.93
N ALA A 105 -13.06 22.96 5.90
CA ALA A 105 -12.26 23.63 4.87
C ALA A 105 -13.21 24.28 3.86
N ARG A 106 -13.42 25.59 4.00
CA ARG A 106 -14.16 26.42 3.02
C ARG A 106 -13.32 26.66 1.78
#